data_AF-A0ABD2IBK7-F1
#
_entry.id   AF-A0ABD2IBK7-F1
#
_cell.length_a   1.000
_cell.length_b   1.000
_cell.length_c   1.000
_cell.angle_alpha   90.00
_cell.angle_beta   90.00
_cell.angle_gamma   90.00
#
_symmetry.space_group_name_H-M   'P 1'
#
loop_
_entity.id
_entity.type
_entity.pdbx_description
1 polymer ?
#
loop_
_entity_poly.entity_id
_entity_poly.type
_entity_poly.pdbx_seq_one_letter_code
_entity_poly.pdbx_strand_id
1 'polypeptide(L)'
;MPQTLPYDALNTDGEDSFLGGWALNFFRTNKANMTPKRLANIPQPEIEYGIYCTFRTVELGALLGGIVAKPLYAQYVLRRTPHDKITVNTTKIARAAGRKLQGRILLASLFLGPLVVSPLALLLNGYTRTQLKERCYQIRCDERTIFGQRLTLLMGFAGWYWRRFQGAVDFIILGMAYTVLRHRLLSKESSNLAMQFVAETERYASPEEAELDMRQLTRFFLKKGHKSEGDGKETEQSQ
;
A
#
# COMPACT_ATOMS: atom_id res chain seq x y z
N MET A 1 -24.74 26.09 20.17
CA MET A 1 -24.26 25.01 19.27
C MET A 1 -22.99 24.44 19.88
N PRO A 2 -22.94 23.15 20.25
CA PRO A 2 -21.72 22.57 20.79
C PRO A 2 -20.68 22.45 19.67
N GLN A 3 -19.56 23.15 19.83
CA GLN A 3 -18.39 23.00 18.98
C GLN A 3 -17.91 21.55 19.10
N THR A 4 -17.97 20.80 18.00
CA THR A 4 -17.29 19.51 17.89
C THR A 4 -15.80 19.76 17.98
N LEU A 5 -15.20 19.49 19.14
CA LEU A 5 -13.75 19.48 19.31
C LEU A 5 -13.14 18.53 18.26
N PRO A 6 -12.08 18.95 17.55
CA PRO A 6 -11.36 18.06 16.66
C PRO A 6 -10.78 16.92 17.48
N TYR A 7 -11.12 15.69 17.09
CA TYR A 7 -10.66 14.43 17.69
C TYR A 7 -9.12 14.23 17.57
N ASP A 8 -8.44 15.15 16.91
CA ASP A 8 -7.03 15.06 16.55
C ASP A 8 -6.06 15.43 17.69
N ALA A 9 -6.55 15.83 18.87
CA ALA A 9 -5.71 16.42 19.93
C ALA A 9 -5.28 15.46 21.06
N LEU A 10 -5.63 14.17 21.03
CA LEU A 10 -5.42 13.26 22.17
C LEU A 10 -4.60 11.99 21.86
N ASN A 11 -3.75 12.04 20.83
CA ASN A 11 -2.64 11.11 20.68
C ASN A 11 -1.35 11.92 20.75
N THR A 12 -0.69 11.88 21.89
CA THR A 12 0.60 12.51 22.14
C THR A 12 1.55 11.45 22.65
N ASP A 13 1.99 10.52 21.79
CA ASP A 13 3.05 9.56 22.12
C ASP A 13 3.74 9.05 20.83
N GLY A 14 4.39 9.93 20.05
CA GLY A 14 5.48 9.56 19.10
C GLY A 14 5.21 8.54 17.96
N GLU A 15 4.06 7.85 17.94
CA GLU A 15 3.60 6.84 16.98
C GLU A 15 2.74 7.46 15.86
N ASP A 16 2.47 8.78 15.90
CA ASP A 16 1.39 9.44 15.16
C ASP A 16 1.71 9.88 13.73
N SER A 17 2.88 9.52 13.19
CA SER A 17 3.09 9.74 11.77
C SER A 17 2.19 8.77 10.99
N PHE A 18 1.38 9.30 10.07
CA PHE A 18 0.58 8.49 9.14
C PHE A 18 1.41 7.35 8.54
N LEU A 19 2.66 7.63 8.17
CA LEU A 19 3.61 6.67 7.63
C LEU A 19 3.97 5.55 8.61
N GLY A 20 4.09 5.83 9.91
CA GLY A 20 4.34 4.83 10.94
C GLY A 20 3.17 3.85 11.07
N GLY A 21 1.95 4.37 11.21
CA GLY A 21 0.73 3.56 11.27
C GLY A 21 0.49 2.75 9.98
N TRP A 22 0.69 3.38 8.83
CA TRP A 22 0.63 2.69 7.53
C TRP A 22 1.72 1.63 7.40
N ALA A 23 2.97 1.90 7.78
CA ALA A 23 4.09 0.95 7.66
C ALA A 23 3.91 -0.26 8.59
N LEU A 24 3.42 -0.06 9.81
CA LEU A 24 3.06 -1.16 10.70
C LEU A 24 1.97 -2.04 10.07
N ASN A 25 0.96 -1.41 9.46
CA ASN A 25 -0.07 -2.10 8.71
C ASN A 25 0.47 -2.84 7.48
N PHE A 26 1.41 -2.19 6.77
CA PHE A 26 2.00 -2.70 5.55
C PHE A 26 2.96 -3.85 5.83
N PHE A 27 3.83 -3.80 6.84
CA PHE A 27 4.83 -4.85 7.07
C PHE A 27 4.33 -5.99 7.97
N ARG A 28 3.33 -5.77 8.83
CA ARG A 28 2.79 -6.77 9.78
C ARG A 28 3.89 -7.53 10.53
N THR A 29 4.88 -6.80 11.04
CA THR A 29 6.04 -7.39 11.74
C THR A 29 5.69 -8.02 13.09
N ASN A 30 4.56 -7.64 13.72
CA ASN A 30 4.16 -8.14 15.03
C ASN A 30 2.63 -8.34 15.12
N LYS A 31 2.19 -9.54 15.55
CA LYS A 31 0.77 -9.85 15.82
C LYS A 31 0.19 -9.00 16.94
N ALA A 32 0.96 -8.69 17.98
CA ALA A 32 0.49 -7.90 19.12
C ALA A 32 0.06 -6.47 18.71
N ASN A 33 0.63 -5.95 17.62
CA ASN A 33 0.36 -4.59 17.14
C ASN A 33 -0.79 -4.52 16.13
N MET A 34 -1.33 -5.68 15.73
CA MET A 34 -2.41 -5.83 14.75
C MET A 34 -3.75 -5.99 15.46
N THR A 35 -4.36 -4.87 15.82
CA THR A 35 -5.73 -4.86 16.35
C THR A 35 -6.75 -4.53 15.26
N PRO A 36 -7.99 -5.04 15.32
CA PRO A 36 -9.05 -4.68 14.38
C PRO A 36 -9.25 -3.16 14.27
N LYS A 37 -9.09 -2.45 15.40
CA LYS A 37 -9.16 -0.99 15.49
C LYS A 37 -8.09 -0.30 14.66
N ARG A 38 -6.83 -0.74 14.77
CA ARG A 38 -5.72 -0.19 13.98
C ARG A 38 -5.88 -0.50 12.49
N LEU A 39 -6.45 -1.64 12.14
CA LEU A 39 -6.74 -2.01 10.76
C LEU A 39 -7.78 -1.06 10.13
N ALA A 40 -8.85 -0.75 10.87
CA ALA A 40 -9.93 0.13 10.44
C ALA A 40 -9.60 1.64 10.51
N ASN A 41 -8.62 2.04 11.33
CA ASN A 41 -8.23 3.44 11.45
C ASN A 41 -7.39 3.91 10.24
N ILE A 42 -7.99 4.76 9.40
CA ILE A 42 -7.39 5.30 8.17
C ILE A 42 -7.45 6.83 8.22
N PRO A 43 -6.42 7.50 8.77
CA PRO A 43 -6.48 8.94 8.98
C PRO A 43 -6.39 9.74 7.67
N GLN A 44 -5.59 9.27 6.71
CA GLN A 44 -5.33 9.92 5.42
C GLN A 44 -5.59 8.96 4.24
N PRO A 45 -6.87 8.72 3.90
CA PRO A 45 -7.24 7.77 2.85
C PRO A 45 -6.71 8.17 1.46
N GLU A 46 -6.53 9.46 1.18
CA GLU A 46 -6.02 9.97 -0.09
C GLU A 46 -4.57 9.56 -0.33
N ILE A 47 -3.73 9.68 0.71
CA ILE A 47 -2.32 9.31 0.62
C ILE A 47 -2.17 7.79 0.55
N GLU A 48 -2.91 7.05 1.38
CA GLU A 48 -2.88 5.59 1.37
C GLU A 48 -3.33 5.01 0.03
N TYR A 49 -4.40 5.56 -0.55
CA TYR A 49 -4.85 5.19 -1.89
C TYR A 49 -3.80 5.54 -2.95
N GLY A 50 -3.13 6.70 -2.81
CA GLY A 50 -1.99 7.08 -3.67
C GLY A 50 -0.83 6.08 -3.61
N ILE A 51 -0.48 5.59 -2.42
CA ILE A 51 0.54 4.54 -2.25
C ILE A 51 0.08 3.24 -2.93
N TYR A 52 -1.17 2.84 -2.75
CA TYR A 52 -1.75 1.69 -3.44
C TYR A 52 -1.65 1.83 -4.97
N CYS A 53 -2.05 2.98 -5.52
CA CYS A 53 -1.92 3.29 -6.95
C CYS A 53 -0.46 3.27 -7.42
N THR A 54 0.49 3.69 -6.58
CA THR A 54 1.92 3.62 -6.88
C THR A 54 2.38 2.18 -7.10
N PHE A 55 2.02 1.26 -6.20
CA PHE A 55 2.37 -0.14 -6.40
C PHE A 55 1.74 -0.74 -7.66
N ARG A 56 0.46 -0.45 -7.92
CA ARG A 56 -0.23 -0.94 -9.13
C ARG A 56 0.38 -0.40 -10.42
N THR A 57 0.74 0.88 -10.43
CA THR A 57 1.41 1.49 -11.60
C THR A 57 2.82 0.94 -11.78
N VAL A 58 3.58 0.70 -10.71
CA VAL A 58 4.90 0.06 -10.77
C VAL A 58 4.81 -1.37 -11.30
N GLU A 59 3.86 -2.17 -10.82
CA GLU A 59 3.57 -3.52 -11.32
C GLU A 59 3.26 -3.50 -12.83
N LEU A 60 2.35 -2.61 -13.25
CA LEU A 60 1.98 -2.44 -14.65
C LEU A 60 3.14 -1.92 -15.50
N GLY A 61 3.90 -0.95 -15.00
CA GLY A 61 5.06 -0.36 -15.65
C GLY A 61 6.19 -1.38 -15.83
N ALA A 62 6.38 -2.27 -14.85
CA ALA A 62 7.30 -3.39 -14.95
C ALA A 62 6.88 -4.37 -16.07
N LEU A 63 5.59 -4.75 -16.13
CA LEU A 63 5.06 -5.61 -17.20
C LEU A 63 5.21 -4.96 -18.58
N LEU A 64 4.74 -3.72 -18.74
CA LEU A 64 4.82 -3.00 -20.01
C LEU A 64 6.27 -2.75 -20.43
N GLY A 65 7.13 -2.34 -19.50
CA GLY A 65 8.55 -2.08 -19.77
C GLY A 65 9.32 -3.35 -20.13
N GLY A 66 9.09 -4.43 -19.41
CA GLY A 66 9.84 -5.69 -19.55
C GLY A 66 9.36 -6.57 -20.70
N ILE A 67 8.04 -6.76 -20.82
CA ILE A 67 7.44 -7.70 -21.77
C ILE A 67 7.14 -7.04 -23.12
N VAL A 68 6.72 -5.76 -23.12
CA VAL A 68 6.24 -5.10 -24.34
C VAL A 68 7.30 -4.17 -24.91
N ALA A 69 7.70 -3.14 -24.16
CA ALA A 69 8.56 -2.07 -24.67
C ALA A 69 9.97 -2.55 -25.01
N LYS A 70 10.58 -3.39 -24.17
CA LYS A 70 11.94 -3.91 -24.39
C LYS A 70 12.09 -4.70 -25.70
N PRO A 71 11.29 -5.75 -25.98
CA PRO A 71 11.44 -6.49 -27.24
C PRO A 71 11.00 -5.66 -28.45
N LEU A 72 9.92 -4.88 -28.36
CA LEU A 72 9.46 -4.04 -29.47
C LEU A 72 10.52 -3.00 -29.86
N TYR A 73 11.15 -2.35 -28.88
CA TYR A 73 12.21 -1.38 -29.15
C TYR A 73 13.46 -2.04 -29.74
N ALA A 74 13.86 -3.21 -29.24
CA ALA A 74 14.96 -3.96 -29.81
C ALA A 74 14.68 -4.34 -31.28
N GLN A 75 13.46 -4.80 -31.57
CA GLN A 75 13.03 -5.14 -32.93
C GLN A 75 12.99 -3.91 -33.84
N TYR A 76 12.51 -2.76 -33.34
CA TYR A 76 12.51 -1.50 -34.06
C TYR A 76 13.92 -1.06 -34.47
N VAL A 77 14.89 -1.13 -33.55
CA VAL A 77 16.30 -0.79 -33.84
C VAL A 77 16.89 -1.73 -34.88
N LEU A 78 16.61 -3.03 -34.80
CA LEU A 78 17.09 -4.00 -35.78
C LEU A 78 16.51 -3.76 -37.18
N ARG A 79 15.22 -3.41 -37.27
CA ARG A 79 14.56 -3.11 -38.56
C ARG A 79 15.09 -1.84 -39.23
N ARG A 80 15.59 -0.86 -38.46
CA ARG A 80 16.21 0.36 -39.01
C ARG A 80 17.67 0.20 -39.37
N THR A 81 18.32 -0.88 -38.94
CA THR A 81 19.72 -1.13 -39.26
C THR A 81 19.77 -1.86 -40.61
N PRO A 82 20.56 -1.38 -41.60
CA PRO A 82 20.71 -2.10 -42.86
C PRO A 82 21.29 -3.50 -42.59
N HIS A 83 20.75 -4.52 -43.27
CA HIS A 83 21.05 -5.93 -43.01
C HIS A 83 22.56 -6.23 -43.08
N ASP A 84 23.30 -5.56 -43.96
CA ASP A 84 24.75 -5.73 -44.15
C ASP A 84 25.59 -5.24 -42.96
N LYS A 85 25.01 -4.43 -42.07
CA LYS A 85 25.68 -3.89 -40.87
C LYS A 85 25.19 -4.55 -39.57
N ILE A 86 24.31 -5.55 -39.65
CA ILE A 86 23.85 -6.28 -38.47
C ILE A 86 24.96 -7.24 -38.02
N THR A 87 25.71 -6.81 -37.03
CA THR A 87 26.70 -7.63 -36.35
C THR A 87 26.18 -8.09 -34.99
N VAL A 88 26.87 -9.05 -34.36
CA VAL A 88 26.63 -9.45 -32.97
C VAL A 88 26.66 -8.23 -32.03
N ASN A 89 27.51 -7.23 -32.30
CA ASN A 89 27.60 -6.01 -31.51
C ASN A 89 26.35 -5.13 -31.66
N THR A 90 25.77 -5.04 -32.86
CA THR A 90 24.52 -4.29 -33.09
C THR A 90 23.37 -4.85 -32.25
N THR A 91 23.24 -6.18 -32.17
CA THR A 91 22.21 -6.82 -31.34
C THR A 91 22.41 -6.56 -29.84
N LYS A 92 23.67 -6.48 -29.37
CA LYS A 92 24.00 -6.12 -27.97
C LYS A 92 23.59 -4.68 -27.66
N ILE A 93 23.85 -3.74 -28.59
CA ILE A 93 23.48 -2.34 -28.45
C ILE A 93 21.96 -2.18 -28.41
N ALA A 94 21.23 -2.84 -29.32
CA ALA A 94 19.76 -2.81 -29.34
C ALA A 94 19.15 -3.32 -28.02
N ARG A 95 19.67 -4.44 -27.49
CA ARG A 95 19.25 -4.95 -26.18
C ARG A 95 19.61 -4.01 -25.03
N ALA A 96 20.79 -3.38 -25.06
CA ALA A 96 21.19 -2.40 -24.05
C ALA A 96 20.27 -1.17 -24.05
N ALA A 97 19.88 -0.69 -25.22
CA ALA A 97 18.96 0.42 -25.36
C ALA A 97 17.54 0.07 -24.87
N GLY A 98 17.02 -1.12 -25.20
CA GLY A 98 15.75 -1.62 -24.68
C GLY A 98 15.73 -1.72 -23.14
N ARG A 99 16.85 -2.13 -22.52
CA ARG A 99 16.99 -2.13 -21.06
C ARG A 99 16.95 -0.73 -20.44
N LYS A 100 17.53 0.28 -21.10
CA LYS A 100 17.44 1.67 -20.64
C LYS A 100 16.00 2.18 -20.73
N LEU A 101 15.28 1.85 -21.79
CA LEU A 101 13.86 2.20 -21.94
C LEU A 101 12.99 1.54 -20.84
N GLN A 102 13.20 0.26 -20.58
CA GLN A 102 12.55 -0.49 -19.49
C GLN A 102 12.72 0.23 -18.13
N GLY A 103 13.94 0.65 -17.80
CA GLY A 103 14.21 1.38 -16.55
C GLY A 103 13.52 2.75 -16.48
N ARG A 104 13.43 3.47 -17.62
CA ARG A 104 12.71 4.76 -17.69
C ARG A 104 11.20 4.57 -17.50
N ILE A 105 10.61 3.53 -18.07
CA ILE A 105 9.20 3.21 -17.90
C ILE A 105 8.90 2.88 -16.43
N LEU A 106 9.77 2.08 -15.78
CA LEU A 106 9.65 1.79 -14.35
C LEU A 106 9.69 3.08 -13.51
N LEU A 107 10.66 3.96 -13.77
CA LEU A 107 10.79 5.22 -13.04
C LEU A 107 9.57 6.13 -13.28
N ALA A 108 9.11 6.25 -14.52
CA ALA A 108 7.91 7.00 -14.85
C ALA A 108 6.68 6.45 -14.11
N SER A 109 6.55 5.13 -14.01
CA SER A 109 5.43 4.50 -13.33
C SER A 109 5.39 4.79 -11.82
N LEU A 110 6.55 4.94 -11.17
CA LEU A 110 6.65 5.31 -9.75
C LEU A 110 6.01 6.68 -9.48
N PHE A 111 6.18 7.64 -10.38
CA PHE A 111 5.58 8.97 -10.26
C PHE A 111 4.16 9.04 -10.82
N LEU A 112 3.82 8.17 -11.78
CA LEU A 112 2.51 8.15 -12.42
C LEU A 112 1.39 7.79 -11.43
N GLY A 113 1.65 6.89 -10.48
CA GLY A 113 0.69 6.48 -9.45
C GLY A 113 0.12 7.65 -8.64
N PRO A 114 0.95 8.37 -7.86
CA PRO A 114 0.46 9.43 -6.99
C PRO A 114 0.13 10.72 -7.75
N LEU A 115 0.86 11.05 -8.83
CA LEU A 115 0.70 12.35 -9.51
C LEU A 115 -0.41 12.36 -10.57
N VAL A 116 -0.75 11.21 -11.16
CA VAL A 116 -1.71 11.14 -12.27
C VAL A 116 -2.85 10.19 -11.95
N VAL A 117 -2.55 8.93 -11.61
CA VAL A 117 -3.59 7.91 -11.46
C VAL A 117 -4.48 8.16 -10.25
N SER A 118 -3.90 8.49 -9.10
CA SER A 118 -4.67 8.81 -7.89
C SER A 118 -5.62 10.01 -8.09
N PRO A 119 -5.14 11.22 -8.50
CA PRO A 119 -6.04 12.35 -8.68
C PRO A 119 -7.05 12.13 -9.81
N LEU A 120 -6.66 11.47 -10.90
CA LEU A 120 -7.59 11.16 -11.99
C LEU A 120 -8.68 10.18 -11.52
N ALA A 121 -8.33 9.17 -10.73
CA ALA A 121 -9.31 8.23 -10.18
C ALA A 121 -10.27 8.91 -9.20
N LEU A 122 -9.79 9.88 -8.41
CA LEU A 122 -10.64 10.67 -7.52
C LEU A 122 -11.58 11.60 -8.29
N LEU A 123 -11.08 12.25 -9.35
CA LEU A 123 -11.87 13.15 -10.19
C LEU A 123 -12.94 12.43 -11.00
N LEU A 124 -12.60 11.30 -11.64
CA LEU A 124 -13.52 10.57 -12.51
C LEU A 124 -14.61 9.82 -11.74
N ASN A 125 -14.27 9.29 -10.55
CA ASN A 125 -15.23 8.51 -9.76
C ASN A 125 -16.01 9.35 -8.75
N GLY A 126 -15.59 10.59 -8.48
CA GLY A 126 -16.25 11.46 -7.50
C GLY A 126 -16.29 10.87 -6.09
N TYR A 127 -15.26 10.11 -5.69
CA TYR A 127 -15.27 9.39 -4.42
C TYR A 127 -15.40 10.35 -3.23
N THR A 128 -16.37 10.07 -2.35
CA THR A 128 -16.42 10.72 -1.05
C THR A 128 -15.30 10.21 -0.15
N ARG A 129 -14.91 10.99 0.86
CA ARG A 129 -13.89 10.58 1.83
C ARG A 129 -14.24 9.26 2.55
N THR A 130 -15.53 9.01 2.81
CA THR A 130 -16.01 7.77 3.42
C THR A 130 -15.86 6.57 2.50
N GLN A 131 -16.21 6.72 1.21
CA GLN A 131 -16.00 5.67 0.21
C GLN A 131 -14.51 5.37 0.00
N LEU A 132 -13.65 6.38 0.04
CA LEU A 132 -12.22 6.19 -0.09
C LEU A 132 -11.61 5.47 1.12
N LYS A 133 -12.07 5.79 2.34
CA LYS A 133 -11.72 5.05 3.56
C LYS A 133 -12.14 3.59 3.45
N GLU A 134 -13.38 3.32 3.03
CA GLU A 134 -13.88 1.96 2.81
C GLU A 134 -13.02 1.20 1.81
N ARG A 135 -12.64 1.82 0.69
CA ARG A 135 -11.73 1.20 -0.28
C ARG A 135 -10.36 0.91 0.30
N CYS A 136 -9.77 1.84 1.04
CA CYS A 136 -8.49 1.62 1.71
C CYS A 136 -8.59 0.50 2.76
N TYR A 137 -9.71 0.41 3.48
CA TYR A 137 -9.97 -0.67 4.43
C TYR A 137 -10.06 -2.04 3.73
N GLN A 138 -10.79 -2.12 2.63
CA GLN A 138 -10.86 -3.33 1.79
C GLN A 138 -9.48 -3.75 1.30
N ILE A 139 -8.66 -2.79 0.84
CA ILE A 139 -7.27 -3.04 0.43
C ILE A 139 -6.44 -3.58 1.60
N ARG A 140 -6.62 -3.04 2.81
CA ARG A 140 -5.92 -3.52 4.02
C ARG A 140 -6.33 -4.94 4.42
N CYS A 141 -7.59 -5.29 4.19
CA CYS A 141 -8.16 -6.60 4.48
C CYS A 141 -7.84 -7.65 3.42
N ASP A 142 -7.54 -7.23 2.18
CA ASP A 142 -7.17 -8.13 1.09
C ASP A 142 -5.70 -8.56 1.19
N GLU A 143 -5.51 -9.76 1.75
CA GLU A 143 -4.20 -10.39 1.89
C GLU A 143 -3.45 -10.52 0.56
N ARG A 144 -4.17 -10.73 -0.54
CA ARG A 144 -3.56 -10.94 -1.85
C ARG A 144 -2.90 -9.67 -2.33
N THR A 145 -3.61 -8.55 -2.18
CA THR A 145 -3.12 -7.23 -2.55
C THR A 145 -1.92 -6.83 -1.70
N ILE A 146 -2.01 -6.95 -0.37
CA ILE A 146 -0.90 -6.61 0.51
C ILE A 146 0.32 -7.50 0.25
N PHE A 147 0.12 -8.81 0.15
CA PHE A 147 1.23 -9.74 -0.12
C PHE A 147 1.90 -9.42 -1.45
N GLY A 148 1.11 -9.11 -2.49
CA GLY A 148 1.60 -8.63 -3.78
C GLY A 148 2.49 -7.39 -3.65
N GLN A 149 2.00 -6.34 -2.97
CA GLN A 149 2.75 -5.10 -2.80
C GLN A 149 4.06 -5.30 -2.02
N ARG A 150 4.04 -6.11 -0.95
CA ARG A 150 5.25 -6.47 -0.19
C ARG A 150 6.26 -7.17 -1.07
N LEU A 151 5.81 -8.15 -1.85
CA LEU A 151 6.68 -8.90 -2.73
C LEU A 151 7.24 -8.02 -3.85
N THR A 152 6.41 -7.16 -4.44
CA THR A 152 6.83 -6.14 -5.42
C THR A 152 7.91 -5.22 -4.83
N LEU A 153 7.74 -4.76 -3.58
CA LEU A 153 8.74 -3.94 -2.89
C LEU A 153 10.06 -4.70 -2.69
N LEU A 154 9.99 -5.89 -2.07
CA LEU A 154 11.16 -6.72 -1.75
C LEU A 154 11.91 -7.16 -3.01
N MET A 155 11.18 -7.65 -4.01
CA MET A 155 11.74 -8.10 -5.29
C MET A 155 12.26 -6.92 -6.11
N GLY A 156 11.58 -5.77 -6.06
CA GLY A 156 12.05 -4.53 -6.67
C GLY A 156 13.40 -4.10 -6.10
N PHE A 157 13.56 -4.09 -4.78
CA PHE A 157 14.83 -3.76 -4.12
C PHE A 157 15.92 -4.82 -4.36
N ALA A 158 15.60 -6.11 -4.23
CA ALA A 158 16.55 -7.19 -4.48
C ALA A 158 17.05 -7.16 -5.94
N GLY A 159 16.14 -6.98 -6.89
CA GLY A 159 16.47 -6.81 -8.30
C GLY A 159 17.29 -5.54 -8.56
N TRP A 160 16.95 -4.43 -7.91
CA TRP A 160 17.71 -3.18 -8.00
C TRP A 160 19.14 -3.34 -7.47
N TYR A 161 19.31 -4.03 -6.35
CA TYR A 161 20.63 -4.34 -5.80
C TYR A 161 21.45 -5.20 -6.78
N TRP A 162 20.83 -6.22 -7.38
CA TRP A 162 21.52 -7.16 -8.27
C TRP A 162 21.91 -6.56 -9.63
N ARG A 163 20.97 -5.90 -10.33
CA ARG A 163 21.16 -5.42 -11.71
C ARG A 163 20.50 -4.05 -11.96
N ARG A 164 20.39 -3.21 -10.92
CA ARG A 164 19.75 -1.87 -10.99
C ARG A 164 18.34 -1.99 -11.58
N PHE A 165 17.92 -1.01 -12.38
CA PHE A 165 16.55 -0.96 -12.92
C PHE A 165 16.16 -2.18 -13.77
N GLN A 166 17.10 -2.83 -14.46
CA GLN A 166 16.79 -4.05 -15.20
C GLN A 166 16.41 -5.16 -14.23
N GLY A 167 17.25 -5.39 -13.22
CA GLY A 167 16.98 -6.40 -12.21
C GLY A 167 15.69 -6.12 -11.46
N ALA A 168 15.42 -4.86 -11.12
CA ALA A 168 14.19 -4.45 -10.44
C ALA A 168 12.93 -4.87 -11.22
N VAL A 169 12.86 -4.57 -12.52
CA VAL A 169 11.72 -4.99 -13.35
C VAL A 169 11.63 -6.51 -13.48
N ASP A 170 12.75 -7.18 -13.78
CA ASP A 170 12.76 -8.63 -13.98
C ASP A 170 12.30 -9.37 -12.69
N PHE A 171 12.72 -8.89 -11.51
CA PHE A 171 12.31 -9.44 -10.21
C PHE A 171 10.87 -9.07 -9.83
N ILE A 172 10.40 -7.85 -10.13
CA ILE A 172 8.99 -7.48 -9.93
C ILE A 172 8.08 -8.39 -10.76
N ILE A 173 8.43 -8.67 -12.03
CA ILE A 173 7.70 -9.62 -12.88
C ILE A 173 7.70 -11.02 -12.27
N LEU A 174 8.85 -11.48 -11.78
CA LEU A 174 8.95 -12.78 -11.09
C LEU A 174 8.08 -12.82 -9.82
N GLY A 175 8.07 -11.73 -9.04
CA GLY A 175 7.21 -11.57 -7.87
C GLY A 175 5.72 -11.65 -8.21
N MET A 176 5.30 -10.96 -9.27
CA MET A 176 3.92 -11.04 -9.76
C MET A 176 3.56 -12.44 -10.28
N ALA A 177 4.47 -13.09 -11.00
CA ALA A 177 4.25 -14.47 -11.43
C ALA A 177 4.10 -15.41 -10.23
N TYR A 178 4.93 -15.23 -9.19
CA TYR A 178 4.85 -15.99 -7.96
C TYR A 178 3.55 -15.72 -7.19
N THR A 179 3.07 -14.48 -7.10
CA THR A 179 1.79 -14.19 -6.42
C THR A 179 0.61 -14.84 -7.13
N VAL A 180 0.59 -14.82 -8.46
CA VAL A 180 -0.41 -15.52 -9.28
C VAL A 180 -0.31 -17.03 -9.10
N LEU A 181 0.90 -17.60 -9.16
CA LEU A 181 1.14 -19.03 -9.03
C LEU A 181 0.74 -19.53 -7.63
N ARG A 182 1.19 -18.84 -6.58
CA ARG A 182 0.79 -19.10 -5.19
C ARG A 182 -0.72 -19.07 -5.06
N HIS A 183 -1.37 -18.06 -5.64
CA HIS A 183 -2.82 -17.97 -5.57
C HIS A 183 -3.52 -19.13 -6.29
N ARG A 184 -3.04 -19.52 -7.47
CA ARG A 184 -3.64 -20.62 -8.25
C ARG A 184 -3.40 -21.99 -7.61
N LEU A 185 -2.22 -22.24 -7.06
CA LEU A 185 -1.83 -23.55 -6.53
C LEU A 185 -2.18 -23.75 -5.05
N LEU A 186 -2.06 -22.70 -4.22
CA LEU A 186 -2.14 -22.80 -2.76
C LEU A 186 -3.46 -22.25 -2.19
N SER A 187 -4.43 -21.86 -3.03
CA SER A 187 -5.71 -21.27 -2.59
C SER A 187 -6.66 -22.22 -1.88
N LYS A 188 -6.46 -23.54 -1.94
CA LYS A 188 -7.35 -24.50 -1.26
C LYS A 188 -6.98 -24.81 0.19
N GLU A 189 -5.72 -24.63 0.61
CA GLU A 189 -5.27 -25.07 1.95
C GLU A 189 -4.46 -24.02 2.73
N SER A 190 -3.80 -23.06 2.08
CA SER A 190 -2.87 -22.15 2.77
C SER A 190 -3.47 -20.82 3.25
N SER A 191 -4.71 -20.49 2.85
CA SER A 191 -5.35 -19.21 3.14
C SER A 191 -5.82 -19.06 4.59
N ASN A 192 -6.00 -20.17 5.32
CA ASN A 192 -6.67 -20.15 6.62
C ASN A 192 -5.73 -20.09 7.84
N LEU A 193 -4.43 -20.36 7.72
CA LEU A 193 -3.58 -20.57 8.91
C LEU A 193 -2.34 -19.68 9.02
N ALA A 194 -1.72 -19.27 7.91
CA ALA A 194 -0.37 -18.72 8.00
C ALA A 194 -0.28 -17.19 8.11
N MET A 195 -1.29 -16.41 7.68
CA MET A 195 -1.12 -14.96 7.52
C MET A 195 -2.33 -14.07 7.85
N GLN A 196 -3.47 -14.62 8.29
CA GLN A 196 -4.53 -13.77 8.83
C GLN A 196 -4.13 -13.33 10.25
N PHE A 197 -3.56 -12.12 10.36
CA PHE A 197 -3.20 -11.52 11.65
C PHE A 197 -4.43 -11.13 12.46
N VAL A 198 -5.53 -10.80 11.78
CA VAL A 198 -6.86 -10.53 12.36
C VAL A 198 -7.84 -11.47 11.68
N ALA A 199 -8.51 -12.30 12.50
CA ALA A 199 -9.52 -13.23 12.01
C ALA A 199 -10.67 -12.45 11.34
N GLU A 200 -11.24 -13.00 10.27
CA GLU A 200 -12.33 -12.33 9.54
C GLU A 200 -13.54 -12.01 10.45
N THR A 201 -13.78 -12.84 11.45
CA THR A 201 -14.83 -12.66 12.47
C THR A 201 -14.55 -11.51 13.45
N GLU A 202 -13.30 -11.08 13.59
CA GLU A 202 -12.90 -10.00 14.50
C GLU A 202 -12.80 -8.64 13.80
N ARG A 203 -12.98 -8.61 12.48
CA ARG A 203 -12.92 -7.38 11.68
C ARG A 203 -14.22 -6.61 11.80
N TYR A 204 -14.12 -5.28 11.83
CA TYR A 204 -15.29 -4.41 11.68
C TYR A 204 -15.89 -4.58 10.29
N ALA A 205 -17.22 -4.48 10.17
CA ALA A 205 -17.87 -4.59 8.86
C ALA A 205 -17.60 -3.34 8.01
N SER A 206 -17.38 -2.19 8.65
CA SER A 206 -16.98 -0.94 8.01
C SER A 206 -16.04 -0.11 8.91
N PRO A 207 -15.23 0.80 8.35
CA PRO A 207 -14.42 1.73 9.14
C PRO A 207 -15.30 2.72 9.93
N GLU A 208 -16.53 2.99 9.49
CA GLU A 208 -17.47 3.85 10.23
C GLU A 208 -17.90 3.23 11.57
N GLU A 209 -18.13 1.91 11.61
CA GLU A 209 -18.41 1.19 12.86
C GLU A 209 -17.24 1.26 13.83
N ALA A 210 -16.00 1.15 13.32
CA ALA A 210 -14.81 1.29 14.14
C ALA A 210 -14.69 2.71 14.73
N GLU A 211 -14.98 3.74 13.95
CA GLU A 211 -15.00 5.13 14.44
C GLU A 211 -16.08 5.34 15.52
N LEU A 212 -17.25 4.74 15.36
CA LEU A 212 -18.33 4.81 16.36
C LEU A 212 -17.92 4.14 17.68
N ASP A 213 -17.35 2.94 17.63
CA ASP A 213 -16.84 2.23 18.81
C ASP A 213 -15.75 3.05 19.53
N MET A 214 -14.80 3.61 18.77
CA MET A 214 -13.76 4.48 19.33
C MET A 214 -14.33 5.73 20.00
N ARG A 215 -15.32 6.40 19.38
CA ARG A 215 -15.99 7.57 19.97
C ARG A 215 -16.73 7.21 21.26
N GLN A 216 -17.39 6.05 21.32
CA GLN A 216 -18.09 5.59 22.52
C GLN A 216 -17.10 5.33 23.67
N LEU A 217 -15.97 4.70 23.38
CA LEU A 217 -14.90 4.48 24.35
C LEU A 217 -14.30 5.78 24.87
N THR A 218 -13.99 6.74 23.97
CA THR A 218 -13.48 8.05 24.39
C THR A 218 -14.49 8.76 25.31
N ARG A 219 -15.78 8.74 24.97
CA ARG A 219 -16.83 9.32 25.84
C ARG A 219 -16.90 8.64 27.20
N PHE A 220 -16.74 7.32 27.26
CA PHE A 220 -16.73 6.56 28.50
C PHE A 220 -15.55 6.96 29.41
N PHE A 221 -14.34 7.07 28.86
CA PHE A 221 -13.16 7.48 29.63
C PHE A 221 -13.25 8.93 30.10
N LEU A 222 -13.72 9.85 29.25
CA LEU A 222 -13.93 11.25 29.65
C LEU A 222 -14.96 11.37 30.79
N LYS A 223 -16.05 10.60 30.73
CA LYS A 223 -17.06 10.57 31.81
C LYS A 223 -16.49 10.03 33.12
N LYS A 224 -15.58 9.05 33.06
CA LYS A 224 -14.95 8.47 34.25
C LYS A 224 -13.92 9.42 34.87
N GLY A 225 -13.12 10.12 34.06
CA GLY A 225 -12.14 11.11 34.53
C GLY A 225 -12.77 12.29 35.28
N HIS A 226 -13.90 12.81 34.79
CA HIS A 226 -14.63 13.86 35.50
C HIS A 226 -15.23 13.42 36.83
N LYS A 227 -15.58 12.14 36.98
CA LYS A 227 -16.16 11.61 38.23
C LYS A 227 -15.08 11.41 39.31
N SER A 228 -13.85 11.08 38.93
CA SER A 228 -12.72 10.94 39.86
C SER A 228 -12.17 12.27 40.39
N GLU A 229 -12.29 13.37 39.65
CA GLU A 229 -11.88 14.71 40.15
C GLU A 229 -12.92 15.36 41.07
N GLY A 230 -14.20 14.93 41.01
CA GLY A 230 -15.28 15.43 41.86
C GLY A 230 -15.30 14.80 43.26
N ASP A 231 -15.06 13.48 43.36
CA ASP A 231 -15.08 12.75 44.65
C ASP A 231 -13.88 13.07 45.55
N GLY A 232 -12.82 13.70 45.03
CA GLY A 232 -11.63 14.07 45.81
C GLY A 232 -11.72 15.39 46.58
N LYS A 233 -12.78 16.20 46.39
CA LYS A 233 -12.91 17.53 47.01
C LYS A 233 -13.92 17.61 48.15
N GLU A 234 -14.74 16.57 48.37
CA GLU A 234 -15.73 16.59 49.46
C GLU A 234 -15.19 16.13 50.82
N THR A 235 -13.93 15.66 50.92
CA THR A 235 -13.36 15.21 52.20
C THR A 235 -12.52 16.26 52.95
N GLU A 236 -12.29 17.45 52.37
CA GLU A 236 -11.39 18.47 52.96
C GLU A 236 -12.10 19.72 53.54
N GLN A 237 -13.43 19.73 53.63
CA GLN A 237 -14.20 20.84 54.24
C GLN A 237 -14.92 20.45 55.56
N SER A 238 -14.45 19.41 56.24
CA SER A 238 -14.94 19.04 57.57
C SER A 238 -13.78 18.78 58.53
N GLN A 239 -12.94 19.80 58.76
CA GLN A 239 -12.11 19.94 59.96
C GLN A 239 -12.04 21.41 60.37
#